data_AF-A0A8T0BNS0-F1
#
_entry.id   AF-A0A8T0BNS0-F1
#
_cell.length_a   1.000
_cell.length_b   1.000
_cell.length_c   1.000
_cell.angle_alpha   90.00
_cell.angle_beta   90.00
_cell.angle_gamma   90.00
#
_symmetry.space_group_name_H-M   'P 1'
#
loop_
_entity.id
_entity.type
_entity.pdbx_description
1 polymer ?
#
loop_
_entity_poly.entity_id
_entity_poly.type
_entity_poly.pdbx_seq_one_letter_code
_entity_poly.pdbx_strand_id
1 'polypeptide(L)'
;MTGKGREVADMMERKKVDMLCVQETKWKGSKTRNIGGGFKLVHHGVDGKRNGVGVILKKEYSKSVVEGKRVSYRVMNVKLEVEGVMINVICAYAPQVGCEMEDTGAHRLTMFYVGDAA
;
A
#
# COMPACT_ATOMS: atom_id res chain seq x y z
N MET A 1 5.04 9.43 -5.86
CA MET A 1 3.94 8.94 -6.73
C MET A 1 3.25 10.01 -7.59
N THR A 2 3.43 11.31 -7.33
CA THR A 2 2.83 12.37 -8.15
C THR A 2 3.34 12.28 -9.59
N GLY A 3 2.45 12.01 -10.55
CA GLY A 3 2.77 11.84 -11.98
C GLY A 3 3.11 10.41 -12.42
N LYS A 4 3.61 9.54 -11.53
CA LYS A 4 4.06 8.18 -11.88
C LYS A 4 2.99 7.09 -11.81
N GLY A 5 1.74 7.46 -11.54
CA GLY A 5 0.62 6.52 -11.37
C GLY A 5 0.43 5.58 -12.56
N ARG A 6 0.47 6.15 -13.77
CA ARG A 6 0.27 5.38 -15.01
C ARG A 6 1.42 4.41 -15.27
N GLU A 7 2.66 4.87 -15.08
CA GLU A 7 3.87 4.05 -15.28
C GLU A 7 3.86 2.81 -14.35
N VAL A 8 3.43 2.99 -13.10
CA VAL A 8 3.28 1.90 -12.14
C VAL A 8 2.16 0.95 -12.56
N ALA A 9 1.01 1.47 -12.98
CA ALA A 9 -0.09 0.65 -13.48
C ALA A 9 0.32 -0.19 -14.70
N ASP A 10 1.05 0.42 -15.65
CA ASP A 10 1.53 -0.28 -16.85
C ASP A 10 2.56 -1.36 -16.49
N MET A 11 3.42 -1.10 -15.51
CA MET A 11 4.35 -2.09 -14.99
C MET A 11 3.61 -3.27 -14.35
N MET A 12 2.59 -2.99 -13.52
CA MET A 12 1.77 -4.02 -12.87
C MET A 12 1.03 -4.87 -13.90
N GLU A 13 0.46 -4.27 -14.94
CA GLU A 13 -0.19 -4.98 -16.04
C GLU A 13 0.79 -5.89 -16.80
N ARG A 14 1.95 -5.36 -17.21
CA ARG A 14 2.98 -6.16 -17.92
C ARG A 14 3.54 -7.30 -17.07
N LYS A 15 3.65 -7.09 -15.76
CA LYS A 15 4.21 -8.08 -14.81
C LYS A 15 3.15 -8.98 -14.19
N LYS A 16 1.86 -8.81 -14.55
CA LYS A 16 0.73 -9.55 -13.98
C LYS A 16 0.70 -9.49 -12.45
N VAL A 17 0.90 -8.29 -11.90
CA VAL A 17 0.85 -8.02 -10.45
C VAL A 17 -0.50 -7.42 -10.11
N ASP A 18 -1.28 -8.11 -9.30
CA ASP A 18 -2.62 -7.66 -8.93
C ASP A 18 -2.65 -6.74 -7.70
N MET A 19 -1.66 -6.88 -6.81
CA MET A 19 -1.51 -6.09 -5.58
C MET A 19 -0.06 -5.63 -5.40
N LEU A 20 0.15 -4.35 -5.08
CA LEU A 20 1.48 -3.77 -4.92
C LEU A 20 1.53 -2.79 -3.76
N CYS A 21 2.42 -3.03 -2.81
CA CYS A 21 2.78 -2.10 -1.75
C CYS A 21 3.78 -1.05 -2.29
N VAL A 22 3.51 0.22 -2.03
CA VAL A 22 4.37 1.35 -2.42
C VAL A 22 4.69 2.21 -1.21
N GLN A 23 5.93 2.68 -1.15
CA GLN A 23 6.48 3.47 -0.04
C GLN A 23 6.93 4.83 -0.57
N GLU A 24 7.17 5.77 0.34
CA GLU A 24 7.58 7.14 0.01
C GLU A 24 6.66 7.80 -1.04
N THR A 25 5.35 7.61 -0.88
CA THR A 25 4.39 8.07 -1.89
C THR A 25 4.46 9.59 -2.05
N LYS A 26 4.76 10.32 -0.97
CA LYS A 26 4.73 11.79 -0.86
C LYS A 26 3.33 12.36 -1.12
N TRP A 27 2.28 11.62 -0.76
CA TRP A 27 0.89 12.05 -0.93
C TRP A 27 0.32 12.44 0.43
N LYS A 28 -0.30 13.62 0.50
CA LYS A 28 -0.93 14.12 1.71
C LYS A 28 -2.30 13.48 1.93
N GLY A 29 -2.55 13.10 3.18
CA GLY A 29 -3.82 12.58 3.69
C GLY A 29 -4.03 11.09 3.44
N SER A 30 -5.22 10.64 3.84
CA SER A 30 -5.73 9.28 3.68
C SER A 30 -6.76 9.25 2.57
N LYS A 31 -6.44 8.76 1.37
CA LYS A 31 -7.41 8.70 0.27
C LYS A 31 -7.24 7.43 -0.56
N THR A 32 -8.29 7.09 -1.30
CA THR A 32 -8.26 6.09 -2.36
C THR A 32 -8.37 6.81 -3.70
N ARG A 33 -7.55 6.43 -4.68
CA ARG A 33 -7.48 7.10 -5.98
C ARG A 33 -7.25 6.12 -7.12
N ASN A 34 -7.83 6.41 -8.27
CA ASN A 34 -7.54 5.68 -9.50
C ASN A 34 -6.21 6.18 -10.09
N ILE A 35 -5.33 5.26 -10.47
CA ILE A 35 -4.02 5.57 -11.06
C ILE A 35 -3.92 5.21 -12.54
N GLY A 36 -5.00 4.72 -13.15
CA GLY A 36 -5.06 4.23 -14.53
C GLY A 36 -4.98 2.70 -14.62
N GLY A 37 -5.25 2.15 -15.82
CA GLY A 37 -5.10 0.71 -16.10
C GLY A 37 -6.01 -0.22 -15.29
N GLY A 38 -7.07 0.32 -14.68
CA GLY A 38 -7.90 -0.47 -13.77
C GLY A 38 -7.25 -0.73 -12.42
N PHE A 39 -6.33 0.12 -11.94
CA PHE A 39 -5.74 0.03 -10.61
C PHE A 39 -6.19 1.18 -9.70
N LYS A 40 -6.38 0.87 -8.41
CA LYS A 40 -6.67 1.84 -7.36
C LYS A 40 -5.58 1.81 -6.30
N LEU A 41 -5.09 2.99 -5.95
CA LEU A 41 -4.17 3.22 -4.84
C LEU A 41 -4.97 3.62 -3.60
N VAL A 42 -4.83 2.86 -2.51
CA VAL A 42 -5.18 3.29 -1.15
C VAL A 42 -3.90 3.84 -0.53
N HIS A 43 -3.89 5.09 -0.07
CA HIS A 43 -2.69 5.69 0.51
C HIS A 43 -2.93 6.35 1.87
N HIS A 44 -1.84 6.55 2.59
CA HIS A 44 -1.77 7.36 3.80
C HIS A 44 -0.43 8.10 3.88
N GLY A 45 -0.48 9.41 4.13
CA GLY A 45 0.70 10.25 4.33
C GLY A 45 0.34 11.60 4.96
N VAL A 46 1.35 12.32 5.49
CA VAL A 46 1.12 13.48 6.37
C VAL A 46 1.21 14.81 5.62
N ASP A 47 2.36 15.14 5.03
CA ASP A 47 2.65 16.50 4.55
C ASP A 47 2.86 16.59 3.03
N GLY A 48 2.85 15.46 2.32
CA GLY A 48 3.07 15.40 0.88
C GLY A 48 4.51 15.71 0.45
N LYS A 49 5.44 15.90 1.40
CA LYS A 49 6.86 16.19 1.12
C LYS A 49 7.74 14.99 1.47
N ARG A 50 7.44 14.32 2.58
CA ARG A 50 8.15 13.13 3.05
C ARG A 50 7.15 12.03 3.37
N ASN A 51 7.66 10.80 3.39
CA ASN A 51 6.95 9.67 3.96
C ASN A 51 5.68 9.26 3.18
N GLY A 52 5.01 8.22 3.69
CA GLY A 52 3.72 7.75 3.21
C GLY A 52 3.79 6.37 2.59
N VAL A 53 2.78 5.56 2.91
CA VAL A 53 2.57 4.21 2.40
C VAL A 53 1.35 4.15 1.51
N GLY A 54 1.31 3.15 0.65
CA GLY A 54 0.18 2.87 -0.20
C GLY A 54 0.10 1.40 -0.59
N VAL A 55 -1.12 0.94 -0.80
CA VAL A 55 -1.42 -0.36 -1.40
C VAL A 55 -2.19 -0.09 -2.69
N ILE A 56 -1.65 -0.56 -3.80
CA ILE A 56 -2.27 -0.53 -5.11
C ILE A 56 -2.94 -1.88 -5.33
N LEU A 57 -4.21 -1.85 -5.70
CA LEU A 57 -5.03 -3.03 -5.98
C LEU A 57 -5.60 -2.91 -7.39
N LYS A 58 -5.62 -4.02 -8.13
CA LYS A 58 -6.43 -4.13 -9.33
C LYS A 58 -7.91 -3.94 -8.98
N LYS A 59 -8.67 -3.37 -9.91
CA LYS A 59 -10.05 -2.90 -9.67
C LYS A 59 -10.97 -4.00 -9.17
N GLU A 60 -10.76 -5.25 -9.59
CA GLU A 60 -11.49 -6.42 -9.10
C GLU A 60 -11.30 -6.60 -7.59
N TYR A 61 -10.07 -6.73 -7.12
CA TYR A 61 -9.75 -6.85 -5.68
C TYR A 61 -10.10 -5.58 -4.89
N SER A 62 -10.09 -4.40 -5.51
CA SER A 62 -10.49 -3.17 -4.82
C SER A 62 -11.95 -3.17 -4.33
N LYS A 63 -12.81 -4.03 -4.91
CA LYS A 63 -14.20 -4.21 -4.47
C LYS A 63 -14.33 -5.14 -3.27
N SER A 64 -13.36 -6.04 -3.12
CA SER A 64 -13.26 -7.02 -2.03
C SER A 64 -12.66 -6.46 -0.75
N VAL A 65 -12.28 -5.17 -0.71
CA VAL A 65 -11.69 -4.58 0.50
C VAL A 65 -12.75 -4.48 1.60
N VAL A 66 -12.50 -5.21 2.68
CA VAL A 66 -13.32 -5.18 3.91
C VAL A 66 -12.85 -4.07 4.84
N GLU A 67 -11.54 -3.84 4.93
CA GLU A 67 -10.97 -2.86 5.85
C GLU A 67 -9.67 -2.25 5.33
N GLY A 68 -9.43 -0.96 5.61
CA GLY A 68 -8.17 -0.28 5.32
C GLY A 68 -7.64 0.46 6.55
N LYS A 69 -6.90 -0.25 7.41
CA LYS A 69 -6.26 0.32 8.61
C LYS A 69 -5.00 1.09 8.23
N ARG A 70 -4.96 2.38 8.59
CA ARG A 70 -3.82 3.28 8.37
C ARG A 70 -3.19 3.54 9.73
N VAL A 71 -2.29 2.65 10.13
CA VAL A 71 -1.72 2.63 11.49
C VAL A 71 -0.83 3.85 11.70
N SER A 72 0.06 4.10 10.74
CA SER A 72 0.91 5.29 10.72
C SER A 72 1.28 5.63 9.29
N TYR A 73 1.91 6.78 9.08
CA TYR A 73 2.46 7.14 7.77
C TYR A 73 3.52 6.15 7.24
N ARG A 74 3.97 5.20 8.07
CA ARG A 74 4.90 4.12 7.72
C ARG A 74 4.27 2.73 7.62
N VAL A 75 3.07 2.53 8.16
CA VAL A 75 2.45 1.20 8.25
C VAL A 75 0.95 1.28 7.92
N MET A 76 0.50 0.43 7.01
CA MET A 76 -0.92 0.23 6.71
C MET A 76 -1.24 -1.24 6.46
N ASN A 77 -2.47 -1.63 6.76
CA ASN A 77 -3.04 -2.93 6.47
C ASN A 77 -4.33 -2.73 5.65
N VAL A 78 -4.46 -3.50 4.57
CA VAL A 78 -5.70 -3.64 3.81
C VAL A 78 -6.17 -5.09 3.92
N LYS A 79 -7.35 -5.29 4.47
CA LYS A 79 -8.01 -6.60 4.56
C LYS A 79 -8.99 -6.74 3.41
N LEU A 80 -8.96 -7.88 2.74
CA LEU A 80 -9.82 -8.25 1.61
C LEU A 80 -10.51 -9.58 1.89
N GLU A 81 -11.70 -9.77 1.33
CA GLU A 81 -12.36 -11.06 1.22
C GLU A 81 -12.46 -11.44 -0.26
N VAL A 82 -11.79 -12.52 -0.65
CA VAL A 82 -11.79 -13.03 -2.02
C VAL A 82 -12.27 -14.47 -1.98
N GLU A 83 -13.44 -14.74 -2.56
CA GLU A 83 -14.01 -16.10 -2.65
C GLU A 83 -14.13 -16.81 -1.29
N GLY A 84 -14.50 -16.07 -0.24
CA GLY A 84 -14.62 -16.58 1.13
C GLY A 84 -13.30 -16.67 1.89
N VAL A 85 -12.17 -16.31 1.27
CA VAL A 85 -10.85 -16.28 1.91
C VAL A 85 -10.49 -14.86 2.31
N MET A 86 -10.11 -14.70 3.58
CA MET A 86 -9.68 -13.42 4.12
C MET A 86 -8.18 -13.21 3.91
N ILE A 87 -7.83 -12.20 3.12
CA ILE A 87 -6.46 -11.81 2.80
C ILE A 87 -6.11 -10.50 3.53
N ASN A 88 -5.00 -10.47 4.24
CA ASN A 88 -4.43 -9.22 4.76
C ASN A 88 -3.24 -8.80 3.92
N VAL A 89 -3.19 -7.54 3.48
CA VAL A 89 -2.06 -6.94 2.76
C VAL A 89 -1.45 -5.86 3.63
N ILE A 90 -0.23 -6.09 4.11
CA ILE A 90 0.47 -5.15 4.98
C ILE A 90 1.54 -4.41 4.18
N CYS A 91 1.54 -3.08 4.23
CA CYS A 91 2.59 -2.23 3.68
C CYS A 91 3.27 -1.50 4.83
N ALA A 92 4.54 -1.80 5.03
CA ALA A 92 5.39 -1.15 6.03
C ALA A 92 6.70 -0.67 5.39
N TYR A 93 7.29 0.39 5.94
CA TYR A 93 8.67 0.77 5.62
C TYR A 93 9.48 1.15 6.86
N ALA A 94 10.75 0.74 6.86
CA ALA A 94 11.67 0.98 7.95
C ALA A 94 12.17 2.44 7.98
N PRO A 95 12.39 3.02 9.17
CA PRO A 95 13.04 4.33 9.29
C PRO A 95 14.45 4.31 8.66
N GLN A 96 14.83 5.38 7.96
CA GLN A 96 16.22 5.57 7.56
C GLN A 96 17.05 5.93 8.81
N VAL A 97 18.28 5.41 8.90
CA VAL A 97 19.20 5.63 10.02
C VAL A 97 19.35 7.14 10.28
N GLY A 98 19.06 7.58 11.51
CA GLY A 98 19.12 8.99 11.92
C GLY A 98 17.79 9.75 11.97
N CYS A 99 16.64 9.13 11.64
CA CYS A 99 15.33 9.65 12.02
C CYS A 99 14.89 9.06 13.36
N GLU A 100 14.43 9.90 14.29
CA GLU A 100 13.91 9.46 15.59
C GLU A 100 12.86 8.36 15.40
N MET A 101 13.08 7.26 16.13
CA MET A 101 12.24 6.09 16.17
C MET A 101 11.03 6.41 17.05
N GLU A 102 9.85 6.46 16.45
CA GLU A 102 8.68 5.88 17.10
C GLU A 102 8.32 4.63 16.30
N ASP A 103 8.34 3.52 17.04
CA ASP A 103 7.96 2.15 16.73
C ASP A 103 8.95 1.25 15.93
N THR A 104 9.72 0.54 16.76
CA THR A 104 10.22 -0.83 16.69
C THR A 104 10.68 -1.41 15.35
N GLY A 105 12.01 -1.46 15.20
CA GLY A 105 12.76 -2.63 14.74
C GLY A 105 12.24 -3.37 13.51
N ALA A 106 12.57 -2.88 12.32
CA ALA A 106 12.61 -3.72 11.13
C ALA A 106 13.78 -3.29 10.24
N HIS A 107 14.84 -4.10 10.21
CA HIS A 107 15.84 -4.02 9.16
C HIS A 107 15.16 -4.36 7.83
N ARG A 108 14.93 -3.34 7.00
CA ARG A 108 14.55 -3.41 5.58
C ARG A 108 13.62 -4.58 5.21
N LEU A 109 12.41 -4.57 5.77
CA LEU A 109 11.40 -5.61 5.54
C LEU A 109 10.29 -5.06 4.62
N THR A 110 10.35 -5.35 3.32
CA THR A 110 9.15 -5.27 2.46
C THR A 110 8.40 -6.58 2.62
N MET A 111 7.62 -6.72 3.69
CA MET A 111 6.84 -7.92 3.94
C MET A 111 5.51 -7.81 3.19
N PHE A 112 5.42 -8.40 2.00
CA PHE A 112 4.14 -8.81 1.44
C PHE A 112 3.74 -10.10 2.17
N TYR A 113 3.05 -9.99 3.30
CA TYR A 113 2.31 -11.13 3.81
C TYR A 113 0.94 -11.10 3.17
N VAL A 114 0.60 -12.12 2.39
CA VAL A 114 -0.77 -12.48 2.01
C VAL A 114 -1.01 -13.75 2.82
N GLY A 115 -1.64 -13.59 3.99
CA GLY A 115 -2.02 -14.73 4.82
C GLY A 115 -3.51 -14.96 4.71
N ASP A 116 -3.87 -16.23 4.53
CA ASP A 116 -5.23 -16.71 4.72
C ASP A 116 -5.56 -16.64 6.22
N ALA A 117 -6.61 -15.92 6.58
CA ALA A 117 -7.23 -16.17 7.89
C ALA A 117 -8.14 -17.39 7.74
N ALA A 118 -7.68 -18.52 8.24
CA ALA A 118 -8.52 -19.71 8.48
C ALA A 118 -9.57 -19.43 9.56
#